data_AF-G0RQ07-F1
#
_entry.id   AF-G0RQ07-F1
#
_cell.length_a   1.000
_cell.length_b   1.000
_cell.length_c   1.000
_cell.angle_alpha   90.00
_cell.angle_beta   90.00
_cell.angle_gamma   90.00
#
_symmetry.space_group_name_H-M   'P 1'
#
loop_
_entity.id
_entity.type
_entity.pdbx_description
1 polymer ?
#
loop_
_entity_poly.entity_id
_entity_poly.type
_entity_poly.pdbx_seq_one_letter_code
_entity_poly.pdbx_strand_id
1 'polypeptide(L)'
;PEGKPRYWYRDNFFLTTDKAYLEPQAVNAVFESDLMWWNDPLPEDQMRKMLANCMTVSVYHVPESEKQMQTNGPPKRPYGSDIKLVGLARVITDYVTFAYLTDVFIVEEFQRRGLASWMMRGLKEVVDEWPHLRGLVLMTHDKAAAKMYQRELGALD
;
A
#
# COMPACT_ATOMS: atom_id res chain seq x y z
N PRO A 1 7.13 4.47 14.34
CA PRO A 1 8.25 3.52 14.11
C PRO A 1 8.74 3.51 12.65
N GLU A 2 7.87 3.87 11.71
CA GLU A 2 8.03 3.76 10.23
C GLU A 2 8.93 4.84 9.60
N GLY A 3 9.52 5.72 10.42
CA GLY A 3 10.34 6.83 9.95
C GLY A 3 9.51 7.99 9.38
N LYS A 4 10.15 8.83 8.56
CA LYS A 4 9.47 9.94 7.86
C LYS A 4 8.58 9.37 6.74
N PRO A 5 7.38 9.94 6.53
CA PRO A 5 6.54 9.53 5.42
C PRO A 5 7.23 9.70 4.06
N ARG A 6 6.97 8.79 3.14
CA ARG A 6 7.52 8.79 1.78
C ARG A 6 6.45 8.97 0.75
N TYR A 7 6.83 9.50 -0.39
CA TYR A 7 5.93 9.80 -1.49
C TYR A 7 6.61 9.50 -2.82
N TRP A 8 5.90 8.79 -3.68
CA TRP A 8 6.28 8.60 -5.08
C TRP A 8 5.12 9.07 -5.96
N TYR A 9 5.43 9.65 -7.11
CA TYR A 9 4.44 10.23 -8.02
C TYR A 9 4.53 9.55 -9.38
N ARG A 10 3.38 9.30 -10.01
CA ARG A 10 3.30 8.72 -11.35
C ARG A 10 1.97 9.05 -12.00
N ASP A 11 1.98 9.68 -13.16
CA ASP A 11 0.77 10.11 -13.88
C ASP A 11 -0.19 10.90 -12.95
N ASN A 12 -1.39 10.38 -12.71
CA ASN A 12 -2.42 10.92 -11.79
C ASN A 12 -2.50 10.11 -10.49
N PHE A 13 -1.39 9.52 -10.06
CA PHE A 13 -1.31 8.70 -8.87
C PHE A 13 -0.16 9.13 -7.97
N PHE A 14 -0.36 8.97 -6.67
CA PHE A 14 0.75 8.95 -5.72
C PHE A 14 0.70 7.70 -4.85
N LEU A 15 1.90 7.23 -4.49
CA LEU A 15 2.15 6.16 -3.55
C LEU A 15 2.67 6.78 -2.26
N THR A 16 2.22 6.33 -1.09
CA THR A 16 2.74 6.85 0.18
C THR A 16 2.72 5.85 1.32
N THR A 17 3.64 6.05 2.27
CA THR A 17 3.59 5.46 3.61
C THR A 17 2.93 6.36 4.65
N ASP A 18 2.46 7.55 4.25
CA ASP A 18 1.80 8.49 5.15
C ASP A 18 0.37 8.05 5.47
N LYS A 19 0.19 7.60 6.71
CA LYS A 19 -1.12 7.18 7.22
C LYS A 19 -2.10 8.32 7.41
N ALA A 20 -1.68 9.58 7.32
CA ALA A 20 -2.60 10.72 7.36
C ALA A 20 -3.62 10.72 6.20
N TYR A 21 -3.36 9.98 5.12
CA TYR A 21 -4.27 9.80 4.00
C TYR A 21 -5.20 8.58 4.14
N LEU A 22 -4.94 7.69 5.11
CA LEU A 22 -5.71 6.46 5.25
C LEU A 22 -7.02 6.71 5.99
N GLU A 23 -8.12 6.47 5.30
CA GLU A 23 -9.46 6.43 5.87
C GLU A 23 -9.85 4.97 6.19
N PRO A 24 -10.06 4.61 7.47
CA PRO A 24 -10.50 3.26 7.86
C PRO A 24 -11.73 2.78 7.08
N GLN A 25 -12.67 3.69 6.83
CA GLN A 25 -13.89 3.43 6.07
C GLN A 25 -13.62 3.06 4.62
N ALA A 26 -12.65 3.72 3.97
CA ALA A 26 -12.28 3.40 2.59
C ALA A 26 -11.63 2.02 2.47
N VAL A 27 -10.82 1.62 3.46
CA VAL A 27 -10.24 0.27 3.52
C VAL A 27 -11.33 -0.77 3.80
N ASN A 28 -12.22 -0.52 4.76
CA ASN A 28 -13.35 -1.39 5.05
C ASN A 28 -14.25 -1.60 3.83
N ALA A 29 -14.56 -0.53 3.07
CA ALA A 29 -15.37 -0.64 1.86
C ALA A 29 -14.76 -1.59 0.81
N VAL A 30 -13.42 -1.71 0.77
CA VAL A 30 -12.74 -2.70 -0.09
C VAL A 30 -12.81 -4.10 0.53
N PHE A 31 -12.70 -4.24 1.85
CA PHE A 31 -12.82 -5.54 2.54
C PHE A 31 -14.24 -6.10 2.47
N GLU A 32 -15.26 -5.24 2.35
CA GLU A 32 -16.65 -5.64 2.08
C GLU A 32 -16.87 -6.13 0.64
N SER A 33 -15.93 -5.87 -0.28
CA SER A 33 -16.06 -6.24 -1.69
C SER A 33 -15.49 -7.65 -1.97
N ASP A 34 -15.94 -8.26 -3.06
CA ASP A 34 -15.46 -9.57 -3.52
C ASP A 34 -13.94 -9.59 -3.86
N LEU A 35 -13.29 -8.42 -3.96
CA LEU A 35 -11.86 -8.30 -4.22
C LEU A 35 -11.01 -8.94 -3.11
N MET A 36 -11.50 -8.91 -1.87
CA MET A 36 -10.79 -9.35 -0.68
C MET A 36 -11.51 -10.52 0.00
N TRP A 37 -11.89 -11.55 -0.77
CA TRP A 37 -12.70 -12.69 -0.31
C TRP A 37 -12.18 -13.45 0.93
N TRP A 38 -10.92 -13.23 1.33
CA TRP A 38 -10.30 -13.84 2.52
C TRP A 38 -10.29 -12.92 3.75
N ASN A 39 -10.75 -11.68 3.63
CA ASN A 39 -10.84 -10.71 4.73
C ASN A 39 -12.29 -10.27 4.95
N ASP A 40 -12.70 -10.23 6.21
CA ASP A 40 -13.96 -9.60 6.61
C ASP A 40 -13.72 -8.12 6.98
N PRO A 41 -14.71 -7.23 6.78
CA PRO A 41 -14.66 -5.89 7.34
C PRO A 41 -14.53 -5.93 8.87
N LEU A 42 -13.89 -4.90 9.42
CA LEU A 42 -13.70 -4.77 10.86
C LEU A 42 -14.54 -3.62 11.42
N PRO A 43 -14.96 -3.69 12.69
CA PRO A 43 -15.40 -2.50 13.41
C PRO A 43 -14.40 -1.36 13.25
N GLU A 44 -14.88 -0.11 13.11
CA GLU A 44 -14.03 1.01 12.71
C GLU A 44 -12.81 1.23 13.63
N ASP A 45 -13.01 1.05 14.95
CA ASP A 45 -11.95 1.14 15.95
C ASP A 45 -10.88 0.05 15.76
N GLN A 46 -11.28 -1.16 15.38
CA GLN A 46 -10.37 -2.27 15.08
C GLN A 46 -9.65 -2.06 13.75
N MET A 47 -10.33 -1.58 12.71
CA MET A 47 -9.69 -1.20 11.44
C MET A 47 -8.63 -0.12 11.66
N ARG A 48 -8.98 0.93 12.42
CA ARG A 48 -8.04 2.00 12.80
C ARG A 48 -6.84 1.45 13.56
N LYS A 49 -7.07 0.55 14.53
CA LYS A 49 -5.99 -0.09 15.29
C LYS A 49 -5.09 -0.94 14.39
N MET A 50 -5.65 -1.74 13.48
CA MET A 50 -4.90 -2.56 12.55
C MET A 50 -4.00 -1.71 11.66
N LEU A 51 -4.54 -0.66 11.04
CA LEU A 51 -3.80 0.26 10.17
C LEU A 51 -2.72 1.01 10.95
N ALA A 52 -3.00 1.45 12.19
CA ALA A 52 -2.03 2.15 13.02
C ALA A 52 -0.81 1.30 13.39
N ASN A 53 -0.99 -0.01 13.61
CA ASN A 53 0.07 -0.90 14.10
C ASN A 53 0.90 -1.59 13.01
N CYS A 54 0.55 -1.44 11.74
CA CYS A 54 1.27 -2.07 10.62
C CYS A 54 1.89 -1.01 9.72
N MET A 55 3.02 -1.27 9.07
CA MET A 55 3.43 -0.36 7.99
C MET A 55 2.42 -0.49 6.85
N THR A 56 2.07 0.62 6.22
CA THR A 56 1.15 0.64 5.08
C THR A 56 1.81 1.32 3.90
N VAL A 57 1.62 0.78 2.71
CA VAL A 57 1.91 1.46 1.46
C VAL A 57 0.59 1.59 0.72
N SER A 58 0.18 2.82 0.43
CA SER A 58 -1.13 3.11 -0.15
C SER A 58 -1.00 3.88 -1.45
N VAL A 59 -1.88 3.60 -2.40
CA VAL A 59 -1.93 4.22 -3.72
C VAL A 59 -3.21 5.02 -3.80
N TYR A 60 -3.10 6.27 -4.25
CA TYR A 60 -4.25 7.14 -4.48
C TYR A 60 -4.30 7.61 -5.92
N HIS A 61 -5.50 7.75 -6.46
CA HIS A 61 -5.76 8.48 -7.69
C HIS A 61 -6.19 9.91 -7.37
N VAL A 62 -5.62 10.88 -8.09
CA VAL A 62 -5.76 12.32 -7.81
C VAL A 62 -5.80 13.17 -9.08
N PRO A 63 -6.40 14.36 -9.06
CA PRO A 63 -6.44 15.23 -10.24
C PRO A 63 -5.07 15.86 -10.56
N GLU A 64 -4.19 15.99 -9.57
CA GLU A 64 -2.85 16.53 -9.75
C GLU A 64 -2.00 15.58 -10.64
N SER A 65 -1.28 16.15 -11.59
CA SER A 65 -0.28 15.43 -12.39
C SER A 65 0.99 15.18 -11.59
N GLU A 66 1.76 14.17 -12.00
CA GLU A 66 3.07 13.84 -11.46
C GLU A 66 3.99 15.06 -11.34
N LYS A 67 4.07 15.89 -12.40
CA LYS A 67 4.89 17.10 -12.39
C LYS A 67 4.45 18.11 -11.33
N GLN A 68 3.14 18.26 -11.13
CA GLN A 68 2.60 19.14 -10.09
C GLN A 68 2.96 18.60 -8.71
N MET A 69 2.84 17.29 -8.48
CA MET A 69 3.18 16.69 -7.19
C MET A 69 4.69 16.68 -6.90
N GLN A 70 5.53 16.49 -7.92
CA GLN A 70 6.99 16.66 -7.80
C GLN A 70 7.38 18.09 -7.39
N THR A 71 6.62 19.08 -7.84
CA THR A 71 6.89 20.50 -7.53
C THR A 71 6.31 20.93 -6.18
N ASN A 72 5.07 20.54 -5.89
CA ASN A 72 4.29 21.07 -4.77
C ASN A 72 4.23 20.12 -3.56
N GLY A 73 4.75 18.91 -3.71
CA GLY A 73 4.51 17.80 -2.78
C GLY A 73 3.18 17.08 -3.04
N PRO A 74 2.81 16.13 -2.17
CA PRO A 74 1.57 15.39 -2.30
C PRO A 74 0.37 16.33 -2.09
N PRO A 75 -0.84 15.94 -2.53
CA PRO A 75 -2.04 16.75 -2.31
C PRO A 75 -2.27 17.07 -0.83
N LYS A 76 -2.30 18.37 -0.48
CA LYS A 76 -2.37 18.82 0.92
C LYS A 76 -3.68 18.49 1.66
N ARG A 77 -4.68 18.01 0.92
CA ARG A 77 -6.01 17.63 1.41
C ARG A 77 -6.06 16.11 1.49
N PRO A 78 -5.61 15.49 2.59
CA PRO A 78 -5.54 14.03 2.66
C PRO A 78 -6.90 13.34 2.51
N TYR A 79 -7.98 14.11 2.72
CA TYR A 79 -9.36 13.71 2.54
C TYR A 79 -10.04 14.63 1.53
N GLY A 80 -10.81 14.06 0.61
CA GLY A 80 -11.59 14.82 -0.36
C GLY A 80 -12.11 13.95 -1.49
N SER A 81 -13.23 14.36 -2.12
CA SER A 81 -13.86 13.63 -3.23
C SER A 81 -12.92 13.38 -4.42
N ASP A 82 -11.90 14.21 -4.56
CA ASP A 82 -10.94 14.15 -5.67
C ASP A 82 -9.74 13.23 -5.37
N ILE A 83 -9.59 12.75 -4.13
CA ILE A 83 -8.56 11.78 -3.74
C ILE A 83 -9.24 10.46 -3.44
N LYS A 84 -8.91 9.43 -4.22
CA LYS A 84 -9.48 8.10 -4.07
C LYS A 84 -8.40 7.12 -3.68
N LEU A 85 -8.59 6.36 -2.59
CA LEU A 85 -7.77 5.19 -2.29
C LEU A 85 -8.02 4.14 -3.37
N VAL A 86 -6.97 3.73 -4.07
CA VAL A 86 -7.07 2.76 -5.18
C VAL A 86 -6.21 1.53 -4.97
N GLY A 87 -5.38 1.52 -3.93
CA GLY A 87 -4.54 0.38 -3.61
C GLY A 87 -3.97 0.45 -2.22
N LEU A 88 -3.72 -0.71 -1.63
CA LEU A 88 -3.09 -0.85 -0.32
C LEU A 88 -2.20 -2.08 -0.33
N ALA A 89 -1.12 -2.00 0.44
CA ALA A 89 -0.36 -3.13 0.93
C ALA A 89 -0.10 -2.88 2.42
N ARG A 90 -0.33 -3.90 3.26
CA ARG A 90 -0.06 -3.84 4.69
C ARG A 90 1.11 -4.74 5.03
N VAL A 91 1.99 -4.29 5.93
CA VAL A 91 3.12 -5.07 6.42
C VAL A 91 3.07 -5.12 7.94
N ILE A 92 2.84 -6.32 8.48
CA ILE A 92 2.97 -6.60 9.92
C ILE A 92 4.46 -6.74 10.22
N THR A 93 5.00 -5.87 11.07
CA THR A 93 6.44 -5.80 11.29
C THR A 93 6.79 -5.19 12.64
N ASP A 94 7.97 -5.55 13.15
CA ASP A 94 8.66 -4.87 14.25
C ASP A 94 9.56 -3.72 13.75
N TYR A 95 9.60 -3.46 12.44
CA TYR A 95 10.45 -2.49 11.74
C TYR A 95 11.95 -2.76 11.84
N VAL A 96 12.34 -3.97 12.26
CA VAL A 96 13.74 -4.32 12.48
C VAL A 96 14.09 -5.68 11.92
N THR A 97 13.38 -6.75 12.30
CA THR A 97 13.81 -8.13 12.05
C THR A 97 12.85 -8.94 11.19
N PHE A 98 11.57 -8.59 11.13
CA PHE A 98 10.57 -9.39 10.42
C PHE A 98 9.50 -8.53 9.74
N ALA A 99 9.07 -8.94 8.56
CA ALA A 99 8.00 -8.30 7.81
C ALA A 99 7.06 -9.34 7.18
N TYR A 100 5.75 -9.22 7.41
CA TYR A 100 4.73 -10.03 6.73
C TYR A 100 3.83 -9.14 5.89
N LEU A 101 3.94 -9.27 4.56
CA LEU A 101 3.15 -8.56 3.58
C LEU A 101 1.78 -9.25 3.39
N THR A 102 0.72 -8.48 3.57
CA THR A 102 -0.67 -8.92 3.51
C THR A 102 -1.57 -7.81 2.97
N ASP A 103 -2.83 -8.15 2.71
CA ASP A 103 -3.91 -7.23 2.32
C ASP A 103 -3.55 -6.37 1.10
N VAL A 104 -2.86 -7.01 0.14
CA VAL A 104 -2.42 -6.36 -1.09
C VAL A 104 -3.58 -6.30 -2.08
N PHE A 105 -4.01 -5.09 -2.45
CA PHE A 105 -5.01 -4.90 -3.49
C PHE A 105 -4.75 -3.68 -4.35
N ILE A 106 -5.30 -3.71 -5.56
CA ILE A 106 -5.60 -2.55 -6.40
C ILE A 106 -7.08 -2.68 -6.79
N VAL A 107 -7.88 -1.64 -6.58
CA VAL A 107 -9.31 -1.69 -6.93
C VAL A 107 -9.49 -1.87 -8.44
N GLU A 108 -10.52 -2.62 -8.83
CA GLU A 108 -10.68 -3.15 -10.19
C GLU A 108 -10.56 -2.11 -11.31
N GLU A 109 -11.16 -0.92 -11.13
CA GLU A 109 -11.15 0.17 -12.13
C GLU A 109 -9.74 0.71 -12.47
N PHE A 110 -8.77 0.46 -11.59
CA PHE A 110 -7.37 0.90 -11.72
C PHE A 110 -6.37 -0.23 -11.96
N GLN A 111 -6.84 -1.48 -12.06
CA GLN A 111 -5.97 -2.62 -12.39
C GLN A 111 -5.44 -2.55 -13.82
N ARG A 112 -4.47 -3.42 -14.13
CA ARG A 112 -3.77 -3.50 -15.43
C ARG A 112 -3.01 -2.21 -15.84
N ARG A 113 -2.74 -1.32 -14.88
CA ARG A 113 -1.92 -0.11 -15.04
C ARG A 113 -0.53 -0.23 -14.39
N GLY A 114 -0.12 -1.43 -13.97
CA GLY A 114 1.16 -1.65 -13.28
C GLY A 114 1.28 -0.97 -11.91
N LEU A 115 0.15 -0.64 -11.26
CA LEU A 115 0.15 0.00 -9.93
C LEU A 115 0.62 -0.95 -8.83
N ALA A 116 0.21 -2.22 -8.85
CA ALA A 116 0.65 -3.21 -7.86
C ALA A 116 2.19 -3.38 -7.88
N SER A 117 2.78 -3.50 -9.07
CA SER A 117 4.25 -3.58 -9.20
C SER A 117 4.96 -2.30 -8.77
N TRP A 118 4.36 -1.13 -9.00
CA TRP A 118 4.89 0.13 -8.51
C TRP A 118 4.84 0.22 -6.97
N MET A 119 3.73 -0.20 -6.37
CA MET A 119 3.58 -0.29 -4.91
C MET A 119 4.60 -1.25 -4.29
N MET A 120 4.85 -2.41 -4.91
CA MET A 120 5.86 -3.36 -4.44
C MET A 120 7.28 -2.80 -4.52
N ARG A 121 7.61 -2.01 -5.56
CA ARG A 121 8.92 -1.32 -5.64
C ARG A 121 9.08 -0.28 -4.55
N GLY A 122 8.08 0.56 -4.31
CA GLY A 122 8.11 1.52 -3.19
C GLY A 122 8.24 0.81 -1.84
N LEU A 123 7.52 -0.30 -1.63
CA LEU A 123 7.68 -1.14 -0.43
C LEU A 123 9.11 -1.67 -0.30
N LYS A 124 9.69 -2.20 -1.40
CA LYS A 124 11.06 -2.72 -1.45
C LYS A 124 12.07 -1.66 -1.04
N GLU A 125 11.94 -0.43 -1.55
CA GLU A 125 12.79 0.70 -1.16
C GLU A 125 12.73 1.00 0.34
N VAL A 126 11.56 0.85 0.99
CA VAL A 126 11.45 1.06 2.45
C VAL A 126 12.10 -0.06 3.24
N VAL A 127 11.83 -1.33 2.89
CA VAL A 127 12.33 -2.48 3.65
C VAL A 127 13.83 -2.73 3.44
N ASP A 128 14.39 -2.30 2.30
CA ASP A 128 15.83 -2.39 2.03
C ASP A 128 16.67 -1.48 2.94
N GLU A 129 16.05 -0.49 3.58
CA GLU A 129 16.68 0.35 4.59
C GLU A 129 16.68 -0.28 5.99
N TRP A 130 16.16 -1.49 6.16
CA TRP A 130 16.16 -2.20 7.43
C TRP A 130 17.33 -3.19 7.46
N PRO A 131 18.52 -2.78 7.98
CA PRO A 131 19.75 -3.58 7.86
C PRO A 131 19.73 -4.91 8.62
N HIS A 132 18.75 -5.09 9.51
CA HIS A 132 18.59 -6.28 10.34
C HIS A 132 17.38 -7.12 9.94
N LEU A 133 16.70 -6.78 8.84
CA LEU A 133 15.55 -7.54 8.36
C LEU A 133 16.01 -8.94 7.96
N ARG A 134 15.43 -9.94 8.60
CA ARG A 134 15.78 -11.35 8.38
C ARG A 134 14.92 -11.99 7.30
N GLY A 135 13.72 -11.46 7.07
CA GLY A 135 12.82 -11.96 6.05
C GLY A 135 11.58 -11.09 5.86
N LEU A 136 11.19 -10.96 4.59
CA LEU A 136 9.88 -10.49 4.15
C LEU A 136 9.09 -11.71 3.67
N VAL A 137 7.98 -12.01 4.33
CA VAL A 137 7.12 -13.16 4.03
C VAL A 137 5.80 -12.67 3.44
N LEU A 138 5.26 -13.42 2.48
CA LEU A 138 3.92 -13.22 1.94
C LEU A 138 3.34 -14.58 1.55
N MET A 139 2.02 -14.63 1.40
CA MET A 139 1.33 -15.80 0.87
C MET A 139 0.46 -15.36 -0.30
N THR A 140 0.48 -16.13 -1.38
CA THR A 140 -0.41 -15.92 -2.52
C THR A 140 -0.74 -17.24 -3.18
N HIS A 141 -2.00 -17.40 -3.59
CA HIS A 141 -2.44 -18.53 -4.41
C HIS A 141 -2.51 -18.17 -5.90
N ASP A 142 -2.34 -16.89 -6.25
CA ASP A 142 -2.39 -16.40 -7.61
C ASP A 142 -1.01 -16.43 -8.27
N LYS A 143 -0.90 -17.16 -9.39
CA LYS A 143 0.38 -17.34 -10.10
C LYS A 143 0.91 -16.04 -10.72
N ALA A 144 0.04 -15.12 -11.11
CA ALA A 144 0.48 -13.85 -11.69
C ALA A 144 1.02 -12.92 -10.59
N ALA A 145 0.37 -12.87 -9.43
CA ALA A 145 0.83 -12.19 -8.24
C ALA A 145 2.16 -12.78 -7.75
N ALA A 146 2.30 -14.11 -7.68
CA ALA A 146 3.56 -14.77 -7.34
C ALA A 146 4.72 -14.29 -8.23
N LYS A 147 4.54 -14.29 -9.55
CA LYS A 147 5.56 -13.76 -10.50
C LYS A 147 5.86 -12.28 -10.28
N MET A 148 4.85 -11.47 -9.96
CA MET A 148 5.07 -10.07 -9.62
C MET A 148 5.93 -9.95 -8.35
N TYR A 149 5.63 -10.70 -7.30
CA TYR A 149 6.40 -10.66 -6.05
C TYR A 149 7.83 -11.17 -6.25
N GLN A 150 8.03 -12.24 -7.02
CA GLN A 150 9.37 -12.71 -7.41
C GLN A 150 10.17 -11.61 -8.11
N ARG A 151 9.55 -10.92 -9.08
CA ARG A 151 10.21 -9.86 -9.87
C ARG A 151 10.54 -8.62 -9.04
N GLU A 152 9.58 -8.10 -8.29
CA GLU A 152 9.72 -6.79 -7.61
C GLU A 152 10.33 -6.90 -6.21
N LEU A 153 10.11 -8.02 -5.51
CA LEU A 153 10.59 -8.21 -4.13
C LEU A 153 11.72 -9.24 -4.02
N GLY A 154 12.01 -10.00 -5.09
CA GLY A 154 12.93 -11.13 -5.01
C GLY A 154 12.37 -12.30 -4.19
N ALA A 155 11.04 -12.44 -4.12
CA ALA A 155 10.39 -13.54 -3.41
C ALA A 155 10.85 -14.89 -3.97
N LEU A 156 10.98 -15.88 -3.08
CA LEU A 156 11.29 -17.27 -3.42
C LEU A 156 10.02 -18.13 -3.22
N ASP A 157 9.99 -19.30 -3.87
CA ASP A 157 8.91 -20.29 -3.73
C ASP A 157 9.01 -21.07 -2.40
#